data_AF-A0A7Y3M6U6-F1
#
_entry.id   AF-A0A7Y3M6U6-F1
#
_cell.length_a   1.000
_cell.length_b   1.000
_cell.length_c   1.000
_cell.angle_alpha   90.00
_cell.angle_beta   90.00
_cell.angle_gamma   90.00
#
_symmetry.space_group_name_H-M   'P 1'
#
loop_
_entity.id
_entity.type
_entity.pdbx_description
1 polymer ?
#
loop_
_entity_poly.entity_id
_entity_poly.type
_entity_poly.pdbx_seq_one_letter_code
_entity_poly.pdbx_strand_id
1 'polypeptide(L)'
;MKRLEGTASRHLAAALLVCAVGAGGTGCLAAGASVGAATAVGTAYFRGEHKSVETAPVYRVWLATLVALDELGLRVERERFQTHHGYAVARREDGKPIKVEVLRQSSRLTQLRIRVGT
;
A
#
# COMPACT_ATOMS: atom_id res chain seq x y z
N MET A 1 -40.44 36.92 20.76
CA MET A 1 -41.27 36.90 19.53
C MET A 1 -40.41 36.43 18.36
N LYS A 2 -41.03 35.65 17.46
CA LYS A 2 -40.55 35.11 16.16
C LYS A 2 -39.68 33.83 16.18
N ARG A 3 -40.40 32.71 16.02
CA ARG A 3 -40.05 31.55 15.17
C ARG A 3 -39.48 32.02 13.82
N LEU A 4 -38.66 31.19 13.17
CA LEU A 4 -38.95 30.41 11.96
C LEU A 4 -37.62 29.71 11.53
N GLU A 5 -37.58 28.38 11.59
CA GLU A 5 -37.47 27.51 10.39
C GLU A 5 -36.03 27.28 9.90
N GLY A 6 -35.54 26.05 10.14
CA GLY A 6 -34.22 25.59 9.67
C GLY A 6 -34.20 24.11 9.36
N THR A 7 -35.36 23.53 8.98
CA THR A 7 -35.54 22.13 8.55
C THR A 7 -34.73 21.79 7.27
N ALA A 8 -34.05 22.77 6.66
CA ALA A 8 -33.20 22.62 5.48
C ALA A 8 -31.84 21.95 5.75
N SER A 9 -31.34 21.95 7.00
CA SER A 9 -29.99 21.45 7.31
C SER A 9 -29.88 19.91 7.26
N ARG A 10 -30.98 19.20 7.51
CA ARG A 10 -30.99 17.72 7.53
C ARG A 10 -30.97 17.09 6.14
N HIS A 11 -31.53 17.77 5.14
CA HIS A 11 -31.51 17.30 3.75
C HIS A 11 -30.18 17.56 3.05
N LEU A 12 -29.44 18.62 3.46
CA LEU A 12 -28.06 18.87 3.03
C LEU A 12 -27.08 17.81 3.57
N ALA A 13 -27.24 17.41 4.85
CA ALA A 13 -26.43 16.35 5.44
C ALA A 13 -26.71 14.98 4.80
N ALA A 14 -27.97 14.68 4.47
CA ALA A 14 -28.35 13.43 3.80
C ALA A 14 -27.90 13.38 2.33
N ALA A 15 -27.90 14.52 1.62
CA ALA A 15 -27.39 14.60 0.25
C ALA A 15 -25.86 14.40 0.18
N LEU A 16 -25.12 14.90 1.17
CA LEU A 16 -23.66 14.74 1.24
C LEU A 16 -23.26 13.28 1.53
N LEU A 17 -24.08 12.53 2.28
CA LEU A 17 -23.80 11.13 2.63
C LEU A 17 -24.15 10.14 1.50
N VAL A 18 -25.09 10.49 0.61
CA VAL A 18 -25.49 9.65 -0.54
C VAL A 18 -24.53 9.76 -1.72
N CYS A 19 -23.82 10.89 -1.90
CA CYS A 19 -22.78 11.01 -2.93
C CYS A 19 -21.53 10.15 -2.65
N ALA A 20 -21.31 9.69 -1.41
CA ALA A 20 -20.16 8.86 -1.05
C ALA A 20 -20.31 7.38 -1.48
N VAL A 21 -21.51 6.92 -1.86
CA VAL A 21 -21.78 5.50 -2.14
C VAL A 21 -22.08 5.22 -3.63
N GLY A 22 -22.27 6.25 -4.47
CA GLY A 22 -22.82 6.09 -5.82
C GLY A 22 -21.87 6.23 -7.01
N ALA A 23 -20.60 6.64 -6.85
CA ALA A 23 -19.71 6.88 -7.99
C ALA A 23 -18.28 6.41 -7.68
N GLY A 24 -17.83 5.38 -8.39
CA GLY A 24 -16.45 4.90 -8.27
C GLY A 24 -16.13 3.56 -8.92
N GLY A 25 -17.06 2.97 -9.68
CA GLY A 25 -16.75 1.90 -10.64
C GLY A 25 -16.13 2.47 -11.92
N THR A 26 -14.98 3.15 -11.82
CA THR A 26 -14.08 3.47 -12.94
C THR A 26 -12.76 3.95 -12.32
N GLY A 27 -11.64 3.40 -12.81
CA GLY A 27 -10.31 3.53 -12.22
C GLY A 27 -9.92 4.96 -11.86
N CYS A 28 -9.89 5.25 -10.56
CA CYS A 28 -9.21 6.41 -10.02
C CYS A 28 -7.71 6.13 -10.00
N LEU A 29 -7.05 6.39 -11.12
CA LEU A 29 -5.68 6.87 -11.16
C LEU A 29 -5.66 8.28 -10.56
N ALA A 30 -5.94 8.39 -9.26
CA ALA A 30 -5.88 9.62 -8.51
C ALA A 30 -4.93 9.38 -7.35
N ALA A 31 -3.82 10.10 -7.41
CA ALA A 31 -2.78 10.21 -6.38
C ALA A 31 -3.32 10.02 -4.95
N GLY A 32 -3.08 8.83 -4.39
CA GLY A 32 -3.34 8.49 -3.00
C GLY A 32 -2.04 8.43 -2.21
N ALA A 33 -1.34 9.56 -2.10
CA ALA A 33 -0.26 9.74 -1.13
C ALA A 33 -0.87 10.16 0.21
N SER A 34 -1.58 9.24 0.86
CA SER A 34 -2.08 9.33 2.22
C SER A 34 -2.44 7.90 2.60
N VAL A 35 -1.67 7.13 3.36
CA VAL A 35 -0.94 7.40 4.61
C VAL A 35 0.26 6.43 4.59
N GLY A 36 1.48 6.93 4.76
CA GLY A 36 2.72 6.14 4.62
C GLY A 36 3.41 6.40 3.28
N ALA A 37 4.40 7.28 3.28
CA ALA A 37 5.08 7.74 2.07
C ALA A 37 5.88 6.62 1.38
N ALA A 38 5.24 5.90 0.45
CA ALA A 38 5.93 5.20 -0.62
C ALA A 38 5.98 6.13 -1.84
N THR A 39 7.11 6.85 -1.99
CA THR A 39 7.43 7.58 -3.22
C THR A 39 7.89 6.56 -4.28
N ALA A 40 6.96 5.71 -4.70
CA ALA A 40 7.18 4.78 -5.79
C ALA A 40 7.30 5.61 -7.08
N VAL A 41 8.50 5.68 -7.66
CA VAL A 41 8.76 6.40 -8.93
C VAL A 41 8.20 5.61 -10.12
N GLY A 42 7.92 4.33 -9.92
CA GLY A 42 7.18 3.50 -10.85
C GLY A 42 6.62 2.25 -10.15
N THR A 43 5.46 1.80 -10.59
CA THR A 43 4.92 0.47 -10.28
C THR A 43 4.58 -0.24 -11.59
N ALA A 44 4.92 -1.52 -11.67
CA ALA A 44 4.59 -2.37 -12.80
C ALA A 44 4.22 -3.76 -12.30
N TYR A 45 3.17 -4.34 -12.86
CA TYR A 45 2.83 -5.74 -12.64
C TYR A 45 3.31 -6.57 -13.84
N PHE A 46 4.13 -7.58 -13.59
CA PHE A 46 4.66 -8.42 -14.66
C PHE A 46 4.75 -9.88 -14.21
N ARG A 47 4.06 -10.77 -14.95
CA ARG A 47 4.09 -12.24 -14.74
C ARG A 47 3.80 -12.70 -13.30
N GLY A 48 2.81 -12.08 -12.66
CA GLY A 48 2.42 -12.43 -11.28
C GLY A 48 3.28 -11.77 -10.21
N GLU A 49 4.10 -10.80 -10.57
CA GLU A 49 4.97 -10.08 -9.65
C GLU A 49 4.71 -8.58 -9.75
N HIS A 50 4.42 -7.96 -8.61
CA HIS A 50 4.36 -6.52 -8.46
C HIS A 50 5.77 -5.99 -8.23
N LYS A 51 6.21 -5.09 -9.10
CA LYS A 51 7.52 -4.41 -9.01
C LYS A 51 7.29 -2.94 -8.74
N SER A 52 8.05 -2.37 -7.81
CA SER A 52 8.08 -0.93 -7.57
C SER A 52 9.50 -0.44 -7.34
N VAL A 53 9.75 0.85 -7.59
CA VAL A 53 11.03 1.49 -7.33
C VAL A 53 10.83 2.64 -6.35
N GLU A 54 11.45 2.52 -5.18
CA GLU A 54 11.37 3.47 -4.09
C GLU A 54 12.60 4.39 -4.08
N THR A 55 12.37 5.69 -3.86
CA THR A 55 13.43 6.69 -3.64
C THR A 55 13.96 6.64 -2.20
N ALA A 56 14.43 5.47 -1.77
CA ALA A 56 15.06 5.29 -0.47
C ALA A 56 16.21 4.26 -0.51
N PRO A 57 17.19 4.36 0.42
CA PRO A 57 18.24 3.35 0.56
C PRO A 57 17.68 1.96 0.93
N VAL A 58 18.31 0.90 0.42
CA VAL A 58 17.84 -0.50 0.55
C VAL A 58 17.54 -0.93 1.99
N TYR A 59 18.34 -0.49 2.96
CA TYR A 59 18.14 -0.82 4.37
C TYR A 59 16.86 -0.21 4.95
N ARG A 60 16.53 1.04 4.57
CA ARG A 60 15.28 1.70 4.99
C ARG A 60 14.06 0.98 4.43
N VAL A 61 14.11 0.64 3.15
CA VAL A 61 13.02 -0.08 2.47
C VAL A 61 12.87 -1.48 3.05
N TRP A 62 13.97 -2.15 3.40
CA TRP A 62 13.93 -3.45 4.07
C TRP A 62 13.24 -3.38 5.43
N LEU A 63 13.61 -2.45 6.30
CA LEU A 63 12.95 -2.28 7.60
C LEU A 63 11.46 -1.95 7.44
N ALA A 64 11.12 -1.04 6.53
CA ALA A 64 9.74 -0.69 6.23
C ALA A 64 8.94 -1.90 5.70
N THR A 65 9.59 -2.78 4.93
CA THR A 65 8.98 -4.03 4.46
C THR A 65 8.62 -4.94 5.62
N LEU A 66 9.53 -5.14 6.58
CA LEU A 66 9.26 -6.00 7.74
C LEU A 66 8.13 -5.45 8.61
N VAL A 67 8.13 -4.13 8.85
CA VAL A 67 7.04 -3.45 9.57
C VAL A 67 5.71 -3.64 8.84
N ALA A 68 5.68 -3.42 7.52
CA ALA A 68 4.46 -3.60 6.74
C ALA A 68 3.94 -5.05 6.76
N LEU A 69 4.83 -6.05 6.75
CA LEU A 69 4.44 -7.46 6.87
C LEU A 69 3.78 -7.74 8.23
N ASP A 70 4.34 -7.20 9.30
CA ASP A 70 3.79 -7.32 10.66
C ASP A 70 2.45 -6.60 10.81
N GLU A 71 2.34 -5.35 10.35
CA GLU A 71 1.10 -4.55 10.38
C GLU A 71 -0.04 -5.19 9.58
N LEU A 72 0.30 -5.92 8.52
CA LEU A 72 -0.66 -6.69 7.72
C LEU A 72 -1.01 -8.06 8.34
N GLY A 73 -0.47 -8.40 9.50
CA GLY A 73 -0.68 -9.69 10.16
C GLY A 73 -0.08 -10.87 9.40
N LEU A 74 0.89 -10.64 8.52
CA LEU A 74 1.52 -11.68 7.71
C LEU A 74 2.65 -12.32 8.51
N ARG A 75 2.52 -13.63 8.77
CA ARG A 75 3.57 -14.35 9.51
C ARG A 75 4.82 -14.49 8.64
N VAL A 76 5.91 -13.84 9.03
CA VAL A 76 7.22 -14.01 8.39
C VAL A 76 7.78 -15.38 8.78
N GLU A 77 8.06 -16.23 7.79
CA GLU A 77 8.61 -17.57 8.02
C GLU A 77 10.11 -17.65 7.74
N ARG A 78 10.57 -16.84 6.79
CA ARG A 78 11.98 -16.72 6.44
C ARG A 78 12.28 -15.28 6.10
N GLU A 79 13.38 -14.79 6.62
CA GLU A 79 13.94 -13.52 6.21
C GLU A 79 15.47 -13.63 6.09
N ARG A 80 16.04 -12.86 5.18
CA ARG A 80 17.48 -12.71 5.03
C ARG A 80 17.77 -11.34 4.46
N PHE A 81 18.65 -10.61 5.10
CA PHE A 81 19.16 -9.35 4.60
C PHE A 81 20.68 -9.40 4.42
N GLN A 82 21.15 -8.84 3.32
CA GLN A 82 22.54 -8.62 2.97
C GLN A 82 22.70 -7.15 2.53
N THR A 83 23.94 -6.67 2.41
CA THR A 83 24.28 -5.25 2.14
C THR A 83 23.50 -4.60 0.99
N HIS A 84 23.10 -5.38 -0.02
CA HIS A 84 22.42 -4.88 -1.23
C HIS A 84 21.12 -5.63 -1.57
N HIS A 85 20.71 -6.62 -0.77
CA HIS A 85 19.57 -7.49 -1.08
C HIS A 85 18.88 -8.00 0.19
N GLY A 86 17.57 -7.79 0.28
CA GLY A 86 16.68 -8.38 1.28
C GLY A 86 15.70 -9.36 0.65
N TYR A 87 15.44 -10.47 1.33
CA TYR A 87 14.48 -11.49 0.92
C TYR A 87 13.63 -11.90 2.11
N ALA A 88 12.31 -11.88 1.95
CA ALA A 88 11.36 -12.38 2.94
C ALA A 88 10.34 -13.32 2.29
N VAL A 89 9.93 -14.35 3.05
CA VAL A 89 8.76 -15.16 2.77
C VAL A 89 7.83 -15.02 3.95
N ALA A 90 6.66 -14.45 3.71
CA ALA A 90 5.57 -14.38 4.65
C ALA A 90 4.43 -15.31 4.24
N ARG A 91 3.53 -15.62 5.17
CA ARG A 91 2.34 -16.44 4.94
C ARG A 91 1.10 -15.68 5.38
N ARG A 92 0.08 -15.71 4.52
CA ARG A 92 -1.27 -15.23 4.84
C ARG A 92 -2.03 -16.27 5.66
N GLU A 93 -3.12 -15.85 6.28
CA GLU A 93 -4.03 -16.76 7.00
C GLU A 93 -4.63 -17.85 6.10
N ASP A 94 -4.83 -17.56 4.80
CA ASP A 94 -5.29 -18.53 3.80
C ASP A 94 -4.20 -19.53 3.36
N GLY A 95 -3.04 -19.51 4.02
CA GLY A 95 -1.90 -20.38 3.76
C GLY A 95 -1.06 -20.00 2.53
N LYS A 96 -1.47 -19.01 1.74
CA LYS A 96 -0.72 -18.62 0.53
C LYS A 96 0.58 -17.89 0.91
N PRO A 97 1.72 -18.25 0.29
CA PRO A 97 2.98 -17.56 0.53
C PRO A 97 3.01 -16.22 -0.20
N ILE A 98 3.63 -15.23 0.45
CA ILE A 98 4.00 -13.95 -0.14
C ILE A 98 5.52 -13.89 -0.12
N LYS A 99 6.14 -13.73 -1.29
CA LYS A 99 7.58 -13.55 -1.45
C LYS A 99 7.87 -12.07 -1.70
N VAL A 100 8.80 -11.52 -0.94
CA VAL A 100 9.24 -10.13 -1.09
C VAL A 100 10.75 -10.09 -1.30
N GLU A 101 11.19 -9.36 -2.32
CA GLU A 101 12.59 -9.05 -2.60
C GLU A 101 12.79 -7.54 -2.58
N VAL A 102 13.87 -7.09 -1.93
CA VAL A 102 14.28 -5.70 -1.83
C VAL A 102 15.70 -5.59 -2.38
N LEU A 103 15.86 -4.97 -3.54
CA LEU A 103 17.10 -4.96 -4.32
C LEU A 103 17.63 -3.55 -4.45
N ARG A 104 18.88 -3.31 -4.06
CA ARG A 104 19.52 -2.01 -4.27
C ARG A 104 19.71 -1.76 -5.77
N GLN A 105 19.23 -0.62 -6.26
CA GLN A 105 19.53 -0.11 -7.61
C GLN A 105 20.63 0.96 -7.57
N SER A 106 20.63 1.82 -6.55
CA SER A 106 21.69 2.81 -6.32
C SER A 106 21.84 3.13 -4.83
N SER A 107 22.60 4.18 -4.47
CA SER A 107 22.68 4.65 -3.09
C SER A 107 21.33 5.14 -2.54
N ARG A 108 20.42 5.57 -3.42
CA ARG A 108 19.12 6.17 -3.06
C ARG A 108 17.91 5.50 -3.72
N LEU A 109 18.12 4.55 -4.64
CA LEU A 109 17.04 3.84 -5.31
C LEU A 109 17.05 2.37 -4.91
N THR A 110 15.87 1.86 -4.61
CA THR A 110 15.64 0.47 -4.25
C THR A 110 14.45 -0.07 -5.00
N GLN A 111 14.61 -1.25 -5.60
CA GLN A 111 13.53 -1.96 -6.24
C GLN A 111 12.90 -2.96 -5.27
N LEU A 112 11.59 -2.87 -5.10
CA LEU A 112 10.76 -3.80 -4.36
C LEU A 112 10.07 -4.76 -5.34
N ARG A 113 10.07 -6.05 -5.06
CA ARG A 113 9.34 -7.06 -5.84
C ARG A 113 8.51 -7.90 -4.89
N ILE A 114 7.22 -8.04 -5.19
CA ILE A 114 6.27 -8.77 -4.36
C ILE A 114 5.54 -9.77 -5.25
N ARG A 115 5.48 -11.03 -4.83
CA ARG A 115 4.71 -12.08 -5.48
C ARG A 115 3.82 -12.77 -4.46
N VAL A 116 2.54 -12.88 -4.80
CA VAL A 116 1.53 -13.55 -3.97
C VAL A 116 1.13 -14.86 -4.64
N GLY A 117 1.23 -15.97 -3.92
CA GLY A 117 0.96 -17.29 -4.46
C GLY A 117 2.05 -17.79 -5.42
N THR A 118 2.24 -19.09 -5.43
CA THR A 118 3.06 -19.80 -6.41
C THR A 118 2.17 -20.70 -7.22
#